data_AF-A0AAV3TAD0-F1
#
_entry.id   AF-A0AAV3TAD0-F1
#
_cell.length_a   1.000
_cell.length_b   1.000
_cell.length_c   1.000
_cell.angle_alpha   90.00
_cell.angle_beta   90.00
_cell.angle_gamma   90.00
#
_symmetry.space_group_name_H-M   'P 1'
#
loop_
_entity.id
_entity.type
_entity.pdbx_description
1 polymer ?
#
loop_
_entity_poly.entity_id
_entity_poly.type
_entity_poly.pdbx_seq_one_letter_code
_entity_poly.pdbx_strand_id
1 'polypeptide(L)'
;MTQCEICAREMDEFAFKCNYCDRVFCTEHRLPERHDCKALDNPQLFKKNSRSDQEDIDNTSTTVAEVDLESDRHYSEIDVEPMTVSREQTVGSTSKSPISDSSPDVAPDGSLVYSDDDTNEEETDSADRDSRTFSLPLIVLIVIFVIAALSVLFLVL
;
A
#
# COMPACT_ATOMS: atom_id res chain seq x y z
N MET A 1 28.74 8.75 -10.70
CA MET A 1 28.50 7.38 -10.24
C MET A 1 27.71 7.46 -8.96
N THR A 2 26.48 6.96 -8.97
CA THR A 2 25.65 6.85 -7.75
C THR A 2 25.85 5.46 -7.16
N GLN A 3 26.01 5.36 -5.83
CA GLN A 3 26.22 4.09 -5.14
C GLN A 3 25.04 3.76 -4.23
N CYS A 4 24.79 2.47 -4.01
CA CYS A 4 23.64 2.03 -3.22
C CYS A 4 24.01 2.14 -1.75
N GLU A 5 23.18 2.80 -0.95
CA GLU A 5 23.47 2.97 0.48
C GLU A 5 23.52 1.65 1.28
N ILE A 6 23.00 0.54 0.73
CA ILE A 6 23.01 -0.77 1.39
C ILE A 6 24.18 -1.63 0.97
N CYS A 7 24.36 -1.82 -0.34
CA CYS A 7 25.35 -2.76 -0.86
C CYS A 7 26.59 -2.10 -1.49
N ALA A 8 26.65 -0.76 -1.50
CA ALA A 8 27.73 0.04 -2.07
C ALA A 8 28.08 -0.27 -3.55
N ARG A 9 27.20 -0.98 -4.26
CA ARG A 9 27.34 -1.26 -5.69
C ARG A 9 27.25 0.06 -6.46
N GLU A 10 28.06 0.23 -7.48
CA GLU A 10 27.96 1.38 -8.39
C GLU A 10 26.79 1.18 -9.36
N MET A 11 26.02 2.23 -9.59
CA MET A 11 24.94 2.29 -10.56
C MET A 11 25.10 3.55 -11.39
N ASP A 12 25.18 3.35 -12.70
CA ASP A 12 25.30 4.44 -13.66
C ASP A 12 23.95 4.79 -14.31
N GLU A 13 23.08 3.81 -14.55
CA GLU A 13 21.79 4.02 -15.25
C GLU A 13 20.54 3.70 -14.41
N PHE A 14 20.65 2.87 -13.36
CA PHE A 14 19.49 2.33 -12.62
C PHE A 14 19.49 2.68 -11.13
N ALA A 15 19.53 3.98 -10.84
CA ALA A 15 19.39 4.53 -9.49
C ALA A 15 17.91 4.80 -9.17
N PHE A 16 17.39 4.19 -8.10
CA PHE A 16 16.02 4.40 -7.64
C PHE A 16 16.01 5.25 -6.38
N LYS A 17 15.34 6.41 -6.45
CA LYS A 17 15.10 7.24 -5.28
C LYS A 17 13.84 6.77 -4.55
N CYS A 18 13.93 6.52 -3.25
CA CYS A 18 12.78 6.16 -2.44
C CYS A 18 11.94 7.41 -2.13
N ASN A 19 10.62 7.34 -2.39
CA ASN A 19 9.69 8.45 -2.13
C ASN A 19 9.45 8.76 -0.65
N TYR A 20 9.91 7.88 0.25
CA TYR A 20 9.64 7.98 1.68
C TYR A 20 10.84 8.46 2.50
N CYS A 21 12.05 8.10 2.08
CA CYS A 21 13.29 8.45 2.79
C CYS A 21 14.29 9.24 1.94
N ASP A 22 13.95 9.52 0.68
CA ASP A 22 14.73 10.30 -0.31
C ASP A 22 16.13 9.75 -0.68
N ARG A 23 16.46 8.55 -0.20
CA ARG A 23 17.74 7.86 -0.46
C ARG A 23 17.72 7.10 -1.77
N VAL A 24 18.91 6.77 -2.28
CA VAL A 24 19.11 6.12 -3.58
C VAL A 24 19.58 4.67 -3.42
N PHE A 25 18.91 3.76 -4.14
CA PHE A 25 19.14 2.32 -4.05
C PHE A 25 19.20 1.64 -5.42
N CYS A 26 19.77 0.44 -5.45
CA CYS A 26 19.76 -0.43 -6.64
C CYS A 26 18.41 -1.14 -6.83
N THR A 27 18.26 -1.84 -7.96
CA THR A 27 17.07 -2.64 -8.31
C THR A 27 16.63 -3.62 -7.21
N GLU A 28 17.59 -4.19 -6.47
CA GLU A 28 17.37 -5.18 -5.41
C GLU A 28 16.89 -4.55 -4.10
N HIS A 29 17.29 -3.31 -3.82
CA HIS A 29 17.02 -2.59 -2.57
C HIS A 29 16.02 -1.43 -2.72
N ARG A 30 15.41 -1.27 -3.90
CA ARG A 30 14.47 -0.16 -4.18
C ARG A 30 13.18 -0.21 -3.35
N LEU A 31 12.77 -1.39 -2.88
CA LEU A 31 11.55 -1.55 -2.08
C LEU A 31 11.79 -1.08 -0.63
N PRO A 32 10.85 -0.36 0.00
CA PRO A 32 10.94 0.07 1.39
C PRO A 32 11.23 -1.06 2.38
N GLU A 33 10.75 -2.28 2.16
CA GLU A 33 11.00 -3.45 3.03
C GLU A 33 12.43 -4.00 2.91
N ARG A 34 13.11 -3.67 1.82
CA ARG A 34 14.48 -4.13 1.53
C ARG A 34 15.54 -3.09 1.82
N HIS A 35 15.13 -1.94 2.34
CA HIS A 35 16.04 -1.00 2.99
C HIS A 35 15.47 -0.61 4.34
N ASP A 36 16.31 -0.12 5.26
CA ASP A 36 15.87 0.33 6.58
C ASP A 36 15.09 1.65 6.47
N CYS A 37 13.89 1.57 5.86
CA CYS A 37 13.10 2.73 5.51
C CYS A 37 12.35 3.24 6.74
N LYS A 38 12.76 4.41 7.24
CA LYS A 38 12.14 5.08 8.39
C LYS A 38 10.62 5.29 8.28
N ALA A 39 10.05 5.24 7.08
CA ALA A 39 8.60 5.32 6.91
C ALA A 39 7.88 4.05 7.33
N LEU A 40 8.52 2.87 7.29
CA LEU A 40 7.94 1.63 7.79
C LEU A 40 7.67 1.68 9.29
N ASP A 41 8.53 2.37 10.04
CA ASP A 41 8.35 2.56 11.49
C ASP A 41 7.21 3.53 11.83
N ASN A 42 6.73 4.32 10.85
CA ASN A 42 5.68 5.30 11.06
C ASN A 42 4.57 5.17 10.01
N PRO A 43 3.47 4.44 10.31
CA PRO A 43 2.39 4.20 9.35
C PRO A 43 1.70 5.48 8.86
N GLN A 44 1.88 6.61 9.53
CA GLN A 44 1.34 7.91 9.10
C GLN A 44 2.07 8.48 7.89
N LEU A 45 3.30 8.03 7.57
CA LEU A 45 4.08 8.55 6.45
C LEU A 45 3.67 7.95 5.09
N PHE A 46 2.97 6.82 5.06
CA PHE A 46 2.41 6.25 3.82
C PHE A 46 1.16 6.98 3.34
N LYS A 47 0.56 7.85 4.17
CA LYS A 47 -0.72 8.52 3.88
C LYS A 47 -0.60 9.74 2.96
N LYS A 48 0.62 10.19 2.64
CA LYS A 48 0.86 11.46 1.94
C LYS A 48 0.92 11.39 0.41
N ASN A 49 0.95 10.20 -0.19
CA ASN A 49 1.13 10.08 -1.65
C ASN A 49 -0.15 9.71 -2.43
N SER A 50 -1.32 9.67 -1.77
CA SER A 50 -2.58 9.28 -2.43
C SER A 50 -3.57 10.42 -2.66
N ARG A 51 -3.27 11.67 -2.25
CA ARG A 51 -4.18 12.83 -2.45
C ARG A 51 -3.44 14.18 -2.47
N SER A 52 -2.74 14.47 -3.56
CA SER A 52 -2.42 15.87 -3.91
C SER A 52 -3.04 16.21 -5.27
N ASP A 53 -4.33 15.93 -5.42
CA ASP A 53 -5.21 16.71 -6.30
C ASP A 53 -5.72 17.90 -5.49
N GLN A 54 -4.85 18.88 -5.28
CA GLN A 54 -5.23 20.20 -4.81
C GLN A 54 -4.25 21.21 -5.41
N GLU A 55 -4.41 21.42 -6.71
CA GLU A 55 -4.08 22.70 -7.33
C GLU A 55 -5.42 23.33 -7.73
N ASP A 56 -5.98 24.12 -6.81
CA ASP A 56 -6.91 25.18 -7.18
C ASP A 56 -6.10 26.20 -8.01
N ILE A 57 -6.04 25.98 -9.33
CA ILE A 57 -5.52 26.99 -10.25
C ILE A 57 -6.66 27.99 -10.51
N ASP A 58 -6.44 29.18 -9.96
CA ASP A 58 -7.23 30.38 -10.12
C ASP A 58 -7.71 30.62 -11.57
N ASN A 59 -9.00 30.90 -11.68
CA ASN A 59 -9.65 31.41 -12.89
C ASN A 59 -9.05 32.78 -13.27
N THR A 60 -7.99 32.78 -14.08
CA THR A 60 -7.64 33.98 -14.86
C THR A 60 -8.11 33.78 -16.29
N SER A 61 -9.30 34.31 -16.54
CA SER A 61 -9.87 34.62 -17.85
C SER A 61 -8.79 35.08 -18.83
N THR A 62 -8.39 34.18 -19.73
CA THR A 62 -7.60 34.54 -20.90
C THR A 62 -8.40 34.09 -22.10
N THR A 63 -8.79 35.08 -22.89
CA THR A 63 -9.63 34.99 -24.08
C THR A 63 -9.11 33.92 -25.04
N VAL A 64 -10.02 33.00 -25.40
CA VAL A 64 -9.83 32.00 -26.46
C VAL A 64 -9.57 32.74 -27.77
N ALA A 65 -8.31 32.78 -28.19
CA ALA A 65 -7.95 33.00 -29.57
C ALA A 65 -7.84 31.62 -30.21
N GLU A 66 -8.63 31.41 -31.25
CA GLU A 66 -8.69 30.21 -32.08
C GLU A 66 -7.29 29.88 -32.62
N VAL A 67 -6.85 28.63 -32.44
CA VAL A 67 -5.62 28.13 -33.07
C VAL A 67 -5.99 26.90 -33.88
N ASP A 68 -6.09 27.13 -35.20
CA ASP A 68 -6.08 26.09 -36.22
C ASP A 68 -4.80 25.27 -36.09
N LEU A 69 -4.93 23.97 -35.87
CA LEU A 69 -3.82 23.03 -35.94
C LEU A 69 -4.26 21.77 -36.70
N GLU A 70 -4.25 21.91 -38.02
CA GLU A 70 -4.04 20.80 -38.94
C GLU A 70 -2.61 20.28 -38.73
N SER A 71 -2.50 19.22 -37.92
CA SER A 71 -1.25 18.47 -37.77
C SER A 71 -1.44 17.09 -38.40
N ASP A 72 -1.23 17.03 -39.72
CA ASP A 72 -1.05 15.82 -40.49
C ASP A 72 -0.03 14.89 -39.83
N ARG A 73 -0.52 13.84 -39.15
CA ARG A 73 0.33 12.74 -38.68
C ARG A 73 0.54 11.77 -39.85
N HIS A 74 1.67 11.96 -40.51
CA HIS A 74 2.28 10.98 -41.41
C HIS A 74 2.59 9.69 -40.61
N TYR A 75 1.68 8.73 -40.66
CA TYR A 75 1.94 7.36 -40.22
C TYR A 75 2.78 6.67 -41.30
N SER A 76 4.01 6.31 -40.99
CA SER A 76 4.75 5.35 -41.79
C SER A 76 4.14 3.97 -41.55
N GLU A 77 3.61 3.35 -42.60
CA GLU A 77 3.24 1.93 -42.62
C GLU A 77 4.45 1.10 -42.15
N ILE A 78 4.30 0.43 -41.01
CA ILE A 78 5.24 -0.61 -40.56
C ILE A 78 4.60 -1.93 -40.97
N ASP A 79 5.21 -2.62 -41.93
CA ASP A 79 4.83 -3.98 -42.30
C ASP A 79 5.12 -4.92 -41.12
N VAL A 80 4.07 -5.29 -40.39
CA VAL A 80 4.16 -6.28 -39.30
C VAL A 80 3.94 -7.67 -39.91
N GLU A 81 5.01 -8.41 -40.13
CA GLU A 81 4.90 -9.83 -40.48
C GLU A 81 4.39 -10.64 -39.26
N PRO A 82 3.46 -11.59 -39.46
CA PRO A 82 2.92 -12.37 -38.36
C PRO A 82 3.98 -13.35 -37.83
N MET A 83 4.37 -13.18 -36.57
CA MET A 83 5.21 -14.15 -35.87
C MET A 83 4.46 -15.48 -35.73
N THR A 84 5.03 -16.55 -36.27
CA THR A 84 4.52 -17.91 -36.11
C THR A 84 4.89 -18.42 -34.72
N VAL A 85 3.91 -18.48 -33.83
CA VAL A 85 4.09 -19.00 -32.46
C VAL A 85 4.03 -20.52 -32.50
N SER A 86 5.18 -21.18 -32.48
CA SER A 86 5.29 -22.61 -32.17
C SER A 86 5.01 -22.82 -30.68
N ARG A 87 3.80 -23.29 -30.35
CA ARG A 87 3.42 -23.67 -28.99
C ARG A 87 4.03 -25.03 -28.64
N GLU A 88 5.20 -25.02 -28.01
CA GLU A 88 5.63 -26.16 -27.20
C GLU A 88 4.89 -26.08 -25.85
N GLN A 89 3.91 -26.95 -25.66
CA GLN A 89 3.19 -27.05 -24.40
C GLN A 89 4.06 -27.76 -23.37
N THR A 90 4.57 -27.02 -22.38
CA THR A 90 5.18 -27.62 -21.19
C THR A 90 4.08 -28.01 -20.20
N VAL A 91 3.88 -29.31 -19.97
CA VAL A 91 2.96 -29.81 -18.94
C VAL A 91 3.57 -29.59 -17.54
N GLY A 92 3.14 -28.52 -16.86
CA GLY A 92 3.45 -28.30 -15.46
C GLY A 92 2.61 -29.23 -14.58
N SER A 93 3.25 -30.21 -13.93
CA SER A 93 2.65 -30.95 -12.82
C SER A 93 2.72 -30.07 -11.57
N THR A 94 1.64 -29.34 -11.27
CA THR A 94 1.49 -28.73 -9.94
C THR A 94 0.51 -29.59 -9.14
N SER A 95 0.95 -30.06 -7.97
CA SER A 95 0.11 -30.72 -6.98
C SER A 95 -0.94 -29.71 -6.49
N LYS A 96 -2.20 -29.96 -6.84
CA LYS A 96 -3.33 -29.11 -6.48
C LYS A 96 -3.55 -29.12 -4.97
N SER A 97 -3.12 -28.07 -4.30
CA SER A 97 -3.71 -27.62 -3.03
C SER A 97 -5.08 -27.01 -3.37
N PRO A 98 -6.11 -27.12 -2.50
CA PRO A 98 -7.43 -26.58 -2.80
C PRO A 98 -7.41 -25.08 -2.51
N ILE A 99 -6.97 -24.29 -3.48
CA ILE A 99 -7.24 -22.85 -3.48
C ILE A 99 -8.32 -22.65 -4.53
N SER A 100 -9.55 -22.43 -4.05
CA SER A 100 -10.70 -22.07 -4.86
C SER A 100 -10.61 -20.61 -5.26
N ASP A 101 -9.66 -20.29 -6.15
CA ASP A 101 -9.62 -18.99 -6.82
C ASP A 101 -10.50 -19.08 -8.08
N SER A 102 -11.81 -19.12 -7.89
CA SER A 102 -12.75 -18.85 -8.98
C SER A 102 -12.80 -17.35 -9.16
N SER A 103 -12.38 -16.86 -10.33
CA SER A 103 -12.60 -15.47 -10.71
C SER A 103 -14.09 -15.12 -10.60
N PRO A 104 -14.45 -13.95 -10.02
CA PRO A 104 -15.84 -13.56 -9.85
C PRO A 104 -16.55 -13.43 -11.21
N ASP A 105 -17.79 -13.87 -11.27
CA ASP A 105 -18.61 -13.75 -12.48
C ASP A 105 -18.94 -12.28 -12.76
N VAL A 106 -18.79 -11.91 -14.03
CA VAL A 106 -19.04 -10.56 -14.54
C VAL A 106 -20.34 -10.58 -15.32
N ALA A 107 -21.28 -9.71 -14.95
CA ALA A 107 -22.52 -9.54 -15.70
C ALA A 107 -22.23 -8.99 -17.12
N PRO A 108 -23.15 -9.16 -18.09
CA PRO A 108 -22.98 -8.65 -19.45
C PRO A 108 -22.83 -7.12 -19.54
N ASP A 109 -23.12 -6.38 -18.47
CA ASP A 109 -22.90 -4.93 -18.34
C ASP A 109 -21.52 -4.57 -17.73
N GLY A 110 -20.70 -5.57 -17.39
CA GLY A 110 -19.39 -5.38 -16.77
C GLY A 110 -19.41 -5.19 -15.25
N SER A 111 -20.59 -5.24 -14.62
CA SER A 111 -20.69 -5.19 -13.15
C SER A 111 -20.29 -6.54 -12.53
N LEU A 112 -19.65 -6.48 -11.36
CA LEU A 112 -19.34 -7.68 -10.58
C LEU A 112 -20.61 -8.13 -9.87
N VAL A 113 -21.00 -9.39 -10.09
CA VAL A 113 -22.11 -9.99 -9.36
C VAL A 113 -21.55 -10.58 -8.08
N TYR A 114 -21.89 -9.96 -6.94
CA TYR A 114 -21.65 -10.55 -5.63
C TYR A 114 -22.82 -11.48 -5.32
N SER A 115 -22.55 -12.78 -5.18
CA SER A 115 -23.50 -13.69 -4.54
C SER A 115 -23.41 -13.49 -3.04
N ASP A 116 -24.50 -12.97 -2.44
CA ASP A 116 -24.69 -12.85 -1.00
C ASP A 116 -24.82 -14.25 -0.38
N ASP A 117 -23.72 -14.99 -0.28
CA ASP A 117 -23.65 -16.26 0.44
C ASP A 117 -22.33 -16.32 1.21
N ASP A 118 -22.20 -15.42 2.17
CA ASP A 118 -21.33 -15.62 3.33
C ASP A 118 -22.17 -15.39 4.59
N THR A 119 -22.54 -16.52 5.16
CA THR A 119 -22.94 -16.80 6.53
C THR A 119 -22.75 -15.68 7.54
N ASN A 120 -23.88 -15.23 8.07
CA ASN A 120 -24.17 -14.91 9.46
C ASN A 120 -23.17 -15.53 10.47
N GLU A 121 -22.09 -14.82 10.82
CA GLU A 121 -21.37 -14.97 12.08
C GLU A 121 -21.30 -13.60 12.76
N GLU A 122 -21.62 -13.61 14.05
CA GLU A 122 -21.91 -12.46 14.89
C GLU A 122 -20.72 -11.48 15.00
N GLU A 123 -20.83 -10.31 14.40
CA GLU A 123 -20.10 -9.12 14.86
C GLU A 123 -21.05 -8.21 15.64
N THR A 124 -20.88 -8.16 16.97
CA THR A 124 -21.34 -7.01 17.75
C THR A 124 -20.13 -6.33 18.38
N ASP A 125 -19.68 -5.28 17.69
CA ASP A 125 -19.13 -4.03 18.18
C ASP A 125 -18.20 -4.07 19.39
N SER A 126 -16.91 -4.26 19.11
CA SER A 126 -15.87 -3.71 19.97
C SER A 126 -15.74 -2.21 19.71
N ALA A 127 -16.37 -1.42 20.59
CA ALA A 127 -16.21 0.02 20.62
C ALA A 127 -14.73 0.37 20.86
N ASP A 128 -14.09 0.94 19.83
CA ASP A 128 -12.83 1.67 19.94
C ASP A 128 -13.00 2.82 20.95
N ARG A 129 -12.58 2.56 22.19
CA ARG A 129 -12.25 3.61 23.16
C ARG A 129 -10.74 3.66 23.28
N ASP A 130 -10.18 4.72 22.70
CA ASP A 130 -8.89 5.29 23.06
C ASP A 130 -8.68 5.26 24.58
N SER A 131 -8.01 4.22 25.07
CA SER A 131 -7.46 4.22 26.41
C SER A 131 -6.25 3.31 26.40
N ARG A 132 -5.10 3.96 26.64
CA ARG A 132 -3.80 3.36 26.90
C ARG A 132 -4.00 1.98 27.52
N THR A 133 -3.60 0.95 26.80
CA THR A 133 -3.59 -0.43 27.28
C THR A 133 -2.54 -0.55 28.38
N PHE A 134 -2.84 0.04 29.54
CA PHE A 134 -2.22 -0.34 30.80
C PHE A 134 -2.56 -1.81 30.94
N SER A 135 -1.58 -2.66 30.62
CA SER A 135 -1.68 -4.11 30.72
C SER A 135 -2.40 -4.43 32.04
N LEU A 136 -3.51 -5.18 31.98
CA LEU A 136 -4.29 -5.63 33.14
C LEU A 136 -3.46 -5.94 34.41
N PRO A 137 -2.25 -6.55 34.36
CA PRO A 137 -1.40 -6.71 35.55
C PRO A 137 -1.06 -5.40 36.28
N LEU A 138 -0.85 -4.28 35.58
CA LEU A 138 -0.46 -3.00 36.17
C LEU A 138 -1.61 -2.38 36.98
N ILE A 139 -2.84 -2.47 36.46
CA ILE A 139 -4.04 -2.00 37.17
C ILE A 139 -4.23 -2.79 38.47
N VAL A 140 -4.07 -4.12 38.42
CA VAL A 140 -4.16 -4.99 39.61
C VAL A 140 -3.12 -4.59 40.66
N LEU A 141 -1.87 -4.32 40.26
CA LEU A 141 -0.82 -3.87 41.19
C LEU A 141 -1.15 -2.53 41.85
N ILE A 142 -1.68 -1.55 41.10
CA ILE A 142 -2.09 -0.26 41.65
C ILE A 142 -3.22 -0.46 42.68
N VAL A 143 -4.22 -1.28 42.37
CA VAL A 143 -5.34 -1.54 43.28
C VAL A 143 -4.85 -2.19 44.58
N ILE A 144 -3.97 -3.19 44.50
CA ILE A 144 -3.38 -3.84 45.67
C ILE A 144 -2.61 -2.82 46.53
N PHE A 145 -1.82 -1.96 45.88
CA PHE A 145 -1.05 -0.94 46.57
C PHE A 145 -1.94 0.06 47.32
N VAL A 146 -3.03 0.52 46.69
CA VAL A 146 -4.00 1.43 47.32
C VAL A 146 -4.67 0.77 48.53
N ILE A 147 -5.11 -0.49 48.40
CA ILE A 147 -5.72 -1.23 49.51
C ILE A 147 -4.74 -1.38 50.68
N ALA A 148 -3.48 -1.72 50.39
CA ALA A 148 -2.43 -1.84 51.42
C ALA A 148 -2.12 -0.49 52.11
N ALA A 149 -2.09 0.60 51.35
CA ALA A 149 -1.85 1.93 51.93
C ALA A 149 -3.01 2.36 52.86
N LEU A 150 -4.26 2.09 52.45
CA LEU A 150 -5.43 2.40 53.27
C LEU A 150 -5.50 1.54 54.53
N SER A 151 -5.12 0.27 54.46
CA SER A 151 -5.10 -0.60 55.64
C SER A 151 -4.04 -0.18 56.65
N VAL A 152 -2.85 0.22 56.20
CA VAL A 152 -1.79 0.77 57.06
C VAL A 152 -2.25 2.08 57.69
N LEU A 153 -2.87 2.97 56.91
CA LEU A 153 -3.39 4.24 57.42
C LEU A 153 -4.44 4.02 58.52
N PHE A 154 -5.32 3.04 58.35
CA PHE A 154 -6.34 2.70 59.35
C PHE A 154 -5.76 2.06 60.62
N LEU A 155 -4.62 1.37 60.53
CA LEU A 155 -3.94 0.81 61.70
C LEU A 155 -3.14 1.85 62.50
N VAL A 156 -2.78 2.97 61.87
CA VAL A 156 -1.99 4.04 62.47
C VAL A 156 -2.88 5.12 63.13
N LEU A 157 -4.14 5.22 62.71
CA LEU A 157 -5.18 6.08 63.32
C LEU A 157 -5.85 5.40 64.51
#